data_AF-A0A973B8Y0-F1
#
_entry.id   AF-A0A973B8Y0-F1
#
_cell.length_a   1.000
_cell.length_b   1.000
_cell.length_c   1.000
_cell.angle_alpha   90.00
_cell.angle_beta   90.00
_cell.angle_gamma   90.00
#
_symmetry.space_group_name_H-M   'P 1'
#
loop_
_entity.id
_entity.type
_entity.pdbx_description
1 polymer ?
#
loop_
_entity_poly.entity_id
_entity_poly.type
_entity_poly.pdbx_seq_one_letter_code
_entity_poly.pdbx_strand_id
1 'polypeptide(L)'
;MQFTGRIKSISELETGETRNGKLWARRKVTLSEYCSRGYEQSFRIEIYKTEEYTRFLEDFDFKVGDTVKCFIQGKVSEHNNSYFNNLSVFKLEKIWKSKKELTYYHSSMEWVAVR
;
A
#
# COMPACT_ATOMS: atom_id res chain seq x y z
N MET A 1 4.61 8.93 -6.40
CA MET A 1 4.85 9.12 -4.95
C MET A 1 5.15 7.76 -4.33
N GLN A 2 5.92 7.73 -3.23
CA GLN A 2 6.19 6.49 -2.50
C GLN A 2 6.08 6.74 -1.01
N PHE A 3 5.65 5.74 -0.24
CA PHE A 3 5.70 5.77 1.21
C PHE A 3 6.05 4.38 1.76
N THR A 4 6.51 4.33 3.01
CA THR A 4 6.79 3.07 3.71
C THR A 4 5.74 2.87 4.77
N GLY A 5 5.13 1.69 4.78
CA GLY A 5 4.11 1.36 5.75
C GLY A 5 4.14 -0.09 6.18
N ARG A 6 3.35 -0.41 7.19
CA ARG A 6 3.14 -1.78 7.66
C ARG A 6 1.76 -2.27 7.23
N ILE A 7 1.70 -3.49 6.70
CA ILE A 7 0.44 -4.12 6.31
C ILE A 7 -0.40 -4.38 7.57
N LYS A 8 -1.60 -3.80 7.62
CA LYS A 8 -2.61 -4.02 8.67
C LYS A 8 -3.62 -5.08 8.28
N SER A 9 -4.02 -5.11 7.02
CA SER A 9 -4.98 -6.08 6.50
C SER A 9 -4.79 -6.30 5.01
N ILE A 10 -5.13 -7.50 4.57
CA ILE A 10 -5.17 -7.93 3.16
C ILE A 10 -6.55 -8.57 2.97
N SER A 11 -7.31 -8.13 1.97
CA SER A 11 -8.58 -8.77 1.64
C SER A 11 -8.36 -10.14 0.98
N GLU A 12 -9.43 -10.92 0.93
CA GLU A 12 -9.51 -12.05 0.01
C GLU A 12 -9.32 -11.59 -1.43
N LEU A 13 -8.89 -12.53 -2.27
CA LEU A 13 -8.77 -12.34 -3.71
C LEU A 13 -10.17 -12.28 -4.31
N GLU A 14 -10.50 -11.15 -4.93
CA GLU A 14 -11.71 -10.99 -5.73
C GLU A 14 -11.35 -11.21 -7.20
N THR A 15 -12.16 -11.95 -7.95
CA THR A 15 -11.96 -12.19 -9.38
C THR A 15 -13.26 -12.02 -10.15
N GLY A 16 -13.16 -11.84 -11.47
CA GLY A 16 -14.31 -11.82 -12.34
C GLY A 16 -13.96 -11.57 -13.80
N GLU A 17 -14.97 -11.24 -14.60
CA GLU A 17 -14.86 -10.94 -16.02
C GLU A 17 -15.39 -9.52 -16.29
N THR A 18 -14.69 -8.78 -17.15
CA THR A 18 -15.12 -7.45 -17.59
C THR A 18 -16.21 -7.58 -18.65
N ARG A 19 -16.90 -6.47 -18.96
CA ARG A 19 -17.90 -6.42 -20.04
C ARG A 19 -17.38 -6.89 -21.41
N ASN A 20 -16.06 -6.78 -21.64
CA ASN A 20 -15.42 -7.15 -22.89
C ASN A 20 -14.77 -8.55 -22.84
N GLY A 21 -15.11 -9.37 -21.85
CA GLY A 21 -14.63 -10.75 -21.73
C GLY A 21 -13.23 -10.91 -21.11
N LYS A 22 -12.59 -9.82 -20.69
CA LYS A 22 -11.26 -9.88 -20.05
C LYS A 22 -11.40 -10.29 -18.59
N LEU A 23 -10.60 -11.27 -18.15
CA LEU A 23 -10.50 -11.63 -16.74
C LEU A 23 -9.88 -10.48 -15.93
N TRP A 24 -10.34 -10.31 -14.69
CA TRP A 24 -9.76 -9.39 -13.73
C TRP A 24 -9.63 -10.02 -12.35
N ALA A 25 -8.66 -9.53 -11.59
CA ALA A 25 -8.42 -9.88 -10.21
C ALA A 25 -8.11 -8.64 -9.38
N ARG A 26 -8.51 -8.67 -8.10
CA ARG A 26 -8.37 -7.56 -7.17
C ARG A 26 -8.04 -8.03 -5.76
N ARG A 27 -7.13 -7.31 -5.10
CA ARG A 27 -6.95 -7.35 -3.64
C ARG A 27 -6.91 -5.94 -3.07
N LYS A 28 -7.44 -5.78 -1.86
CA LYS A 28 -7.36 -4.54 -1.07
C LYS A 28 -6.36 -4.74 0.06
N VAL A 29 -5.41 -3.83 0.20
CA VAL A 29 -4.38 -3.86 1.24
C VAL A 29 -4.45 -2.57 2.04
N THR A 30 -4.52 -2.67 3.37
CA THR A 30 -4.46 -1.49 4.24
C THR A 30 -3.05 -1.36 4.80
N LEU A 31 -2.41 -0.22 4.55
CA LEU A 31 -1.10 0.11 5.07
C LEU A 31 -1.23 1.18 6.15
N SER A 32 -0.50 0.99 7.24
CA SER A 32 -0.29 2.03 8.25
C SER A 32 1.05 2.69 8.01
N GLU A 33 1.06 4.02 7.92
CA GLU A 33 2.28 4.81 7.92
C GLU A 33 2.55 5.32 9.34
N TYR A 34 3.78 5.12 9.82
CA TYR A 34 4.25 5.80 11.02
C TYR A 34 4.52 7.27 10.69
N CYS A 35 3.52 8.11 10.93
CA CYS A 35 3.68 9.55 10.84
C CYS A 35 4.31 10.09 12.14
N SER A 36 5.31 10.97 12.00
CA SER A 36 6.03 11.59 13.12
C SER A 36 5.16 12.48 14.02
N ARG A 37 3.90 12.72 13.65
CA ARG A 37 2.96 13.62 14.32
C ARG A 37 1.98 12.94 15.29
N GLY A 38 2.19 11.67 15.62
CA GLY A 38 1.42 10.96 16.66
C GLY A 38 0.04 10.44 16.25
N TYR A 39 -0.35 10.58 14.97
CA TYR A 39 -1.56 9.98 14.42
C TYR A 39 -1.19 8.91 13.40
N GLU A 40 -1.69 7.69 13.60
CA GLU A 40 -1.54 6.61 12.64
C GLU A 40 -2.36 6.92 11.38
N GLN A 41 -1.69 7.13 10.25
CA GLN A 41 -2.36 7.29 8.97
C GLN A 41 -2.50 5.92 8.32
N SER A 42 -3.73 5.57 7.96
CA SER A 42 -4.02 4.32 7.26
C SER A 42 -4.44 4.60 5.82
N PHE A 43 -3.76 3.97 4.87
CA PHE A 43 -4.04 4.05 3.45
C PHE A 43 -4.60 2.70 2.99
N ARG A 44 -5.83 2.69 2.49
CA ARG A 44 -6.37 1.54 1.81
C ARG A 44 -6.03 1.62 0.33
N ILE A 45 -5.29 0.64 -0.13
CA ILE A 45 -4.85 0.49 -1.50
C ILE A 45 -5.66 -0.60 -2.17
N GLU A 46 -6.00 -0.37 -3.42
CA GLU A 46 -6.57 -1.37 -4.31
C GLU A 46 -5.52 -1.77 -5.36
N ILE A 47 -5.20 -3.06 -5.41
CA ILE A 47 -4.35 -3.64 -6.44
C ILE A 47 -5.29 -4.38 -7.40
N TYR A 48 -5.41 -3.84 -8.60
CA TYR A 48 -6.26 -4.37 -9.66
C TYR A 48 -5.38 -4.79 -10.84
N LYS A 49 -5.61 -5.99 -11.37
CA LYS A 49 -4.90 -6.55 -12.52
C LYS A 49 -5.88 -7.23 -13.46
N THR A 50 -5.56 -7.23 -14.75
CA THR A 50 -6.36 -7.84 -15.81
C THR A 50 -5.55 -8.87 -16.58
N GLU A 51 -6.25 -9.78 -17.25
CA GLU A 51 -5.70 -10.75 -18.21
C GLU A 51 -4.56 -11.58 -17.59
N GLU A 52 -3.38 -11.63 -18.22
CA GLU A 52 -2.24 -12.44 -17.79
C GLU A 52 -1.67 -12.00 -16.44
N TYR A 53 -1.91 -10.75 -16.02
CA TYR A 53 -1.38 -10.20 -14.77
C TYR A 53 -2.23 -10.54 -13.55
N THR A 54 -3.36 -11.23 -13.73
CA THR A 54 -4.21 -11.68 -12.61
C THR A 54 -3.48 -12.65 -11.69
N ARG A 55 -2.62 -13.52 -12.24
CA ARG A 55 -1.78 -14.49 -11.50
C ARG A 55 -0.88 -13.85 -10.44
N PHE A 56 -0.45 -12.60 -10.65
CA PHE A 56 0.32 -11.85 -9.64
C PHE A 56 -0.43 -11.73 -8.30
N LEU A 57 -1.76 -11.67 -8.33
CA LEU A 57 -2.59 -11.58 -7.13
C LEU A 57 -2.94 -12.94 -6.52
N GLU A 58 -2.75 -14.02 -7.27
CA GLU A 58 -2.81 -15.39 -6.78
C GLU A 58 -1.51 -15.70 -6.01
N ASP A 59 -0.37 -15.39 -6.60
CA ASP A 59 0.97 -15.53 -6.02
C ASP A 59 1.33 -14.39 -5.05
N PHE A 60 0.32 -13.75 -4.44
CA PHE A 60 0.50 -12.58 -3.60
C PHE A 60 1.18 -12.93 -2.27
N ASP A 61 2.51 -13.00 -2.29
CA ASP A 61 3.35 -13.28 -1.13
C ASP A 61 3.56 -12.00 -0.31
N PHE A 62 2.53 -11.54 0.39
CA PHE A 62 2.63 -10.53 1.44
C PHE A 62 1.75 -10.95 2.61
N LYS A 63 2.14 -10.61 3.84
CA LYS A 63 1.37 -10.93 5.05
C LYS A 63 1.16 -9.72 5.94
N VAL A 64 0.12 -9.81 6.78
CA VAL A 64 -0.13 -8.81 7.83
C VAL A 64 1.12 -8.70 8.70
N GLY A 65 1.50 -7.46 8.99
CA GLY A 65 2.70 -7.14 9.76
C GLY A 65 3.96 -6.93 8.92
N ASP A 66 3.98 -7.27 7.63
CA ASP A 66 5.13 -6.96 6.76
C ASP A 66 5.30 -5.44 6.62
N THR A 67 6.56 -5.00 6.63
CA THR A 67 6.93 -3.64 6.24
C THR A 67 7.16 -3.60 4.74
N VAL A 68 6.43 -2.72 4.07
CA VAL A 68 6.46 -2.59 2.62
C VAL A 68 6.73 -1.16 2.20
N LYS A 69 7.43 -1.02 1.08
CA LYS A 69 7.50 0.23 0.33
C LYS A 69 6.41 0.20 -0.73
N CYS A 70 5.49 1.16 -0.65
CA CYS A 70 4.39 1.29 -1.58
C CYS A 70 4.66 2.43 -2.55
N PHE A 71 4.52 2.15 -3.84
CA PHE A 71 4.64 3.15 -4.90
C PHE A 71 3.27 3.41 -5.51
N ILE A 72 2.82 4.65 -5.34
CA ILE A 72 1.53 5.15 -5.80
C ILE A 72 1.73 6.14 -6.94
N GLN A 73 0.92 5.96 -7.98
CA GLN A 73 0.76 6.92 -9.05
C GLN A 73 -0.57 7.62 -8.86
N GLY A 74 -0.52 8.95 -8.77
CA GLY A 74 -1.71 9.78 -8.82
C GLY A 74 -1.95 10.26 -10.24
N LYS A 75 -3.18 10.12 -10.72
CA LYS A 75 -3.67 10.80 -11.92
C LYS A 75 -4.84 11.68 -11.51
N VAL A 76 -4.75 12.97 -11.84
CA VAL A 76 -5.89 13.88 -11.74
C VAL A 76 -6.60 13.87 -13.08
N SER A 77 -7.92 13.70 -13.06
CA SER A 77 -8.77 13.81 -14.24
C SER A 77 -9.82 14.88 -14.00
N GLU A 78 -10.03 15.76 -14.96
CA GLU A 78 -11.08 16.77 -14.91
C GLU A 78 -12.28 16.29 -15.73
N HIS A 79 -13.48 16.41 -15.16
CA HIS A 79 -14.73 16.18 -15.87
C HIS A 79 -15.79 17.16 -15.38
N ASN A 80 -16.42 17.92 -16.30
CA ASN A 80 -17.41 18.95 -15.99
C ASN A 80 -16.94 19.93 -14.88
N ASN A 81 -15.75 20.52 -15.03
CA ASN A 81 -15.10 21.42 -14.06
C ASN A 81 -14.92 20.82 -12.65
N SER A 82 -15.01 19.49 -12.53
CA SER A 82 -14.77 18.76 -11.28
C SER A 82 -13.49 17.93 -11.42
N TYR A 83 -12.64 17.98 -10.39
CA TYR A 83 -11.36 17.27 -10.35
C TYR A 83 -11.49 15.96 -9.58
N PHE A 84 -11.10 14.87 -10.22
CA PHE A 84 -11.13 13.52 -9.66
C PHE A 84 -9.71 12.98 -9.53
N ASN A 85 -9.32 12.64 -8.30
CA ASN A 85 -8.04 12.00 -8.03
C ASN A 85 -8.18 10.50 -8.15
N ASN A 86 -7.41 9.90 -9.06
CA ASN A 86 -7.24 8.46 -9.15
C ASN A 86 -5.86 8.09 -8.59
N LEU A 87 -5.84 7.35 -7.49
CA LEU A 87 -4.62 6.82 -6.90
C LEU A 87 -4.54 5.33 -7.24
N SER A 88 -3.54 4.95 -8.03
CA SER A 88 -3.27 3.55 -8.35
C SER A 88 -1.94 3.10 -7.75
N VAL A 89 -1.88 1.85 -7.30
CA VAL A 89 -0.62 1.23 -6.90
C VAL A 89 -0.04 0.47 -8.06
N PHE A 90 1.17 0.85 -8.46
CA PHE A 90 1.89 0.15 -9.52
C PHE A 90 2.93 -0.83 -8.96
N LYS A 91 3.44 -0.60 -7.75
CA LYS A 91 4.44 -1.48 -7.12
C LYS A 91 4.33 -1.52 -5.60
N LEU A 92 4.49 -2.71 -5.05
CA LEU A 92 4.71 -2.97 -3.62
C LEU A 92 6.00 -3.79 -3.49
N GLU A 93 6.88 -3.38 -2.59
CA GLU A 93 8.14 -4.07 -2.31
C GLU A 93 8.22 -4.42 -0.84
N LYS A 94 8.49 -5.70 -0.52
CA LYS A 94 8.87 -6.10 0.85
C LYS A 94 10.19 -5.45 1.20
N ILE A 95 10.22 -4.73 2.31
CA ILE A 95 11.48 -4.25 2.87
C ILE A 95 11.99 -5.31 3.84
N TRP A 96 12.95 -6.11 3.38
CA TRP A 96 13.68 -7.05 4.24
C TRP A 96 14.61 -6.25 5.15
N LYS A 97 14.09 -5.60 6.18
CA LYS A 97 14.94 -4.91 7.15
C LYS A 97 15.54 -5.94 8.12
N SER A 98 16.86 -6.02 8.15
CA SER A 98 17.56 -6.68 9.24
C SER A 98 17.17 -6.02 10.57
N LYS A 99 17.03 -6.83 11.62
CA LYS A 99 16.52 -6.46 12.96
C LYS A 99 17.14 -5.19 13.56
N LYS A 100 18.31 -4.73 13.08
CA LYS A 100 19.04 -3.55 13.58
C LYS A 100 18.39 -2.20 13.23
N GLU A 101 17.76 -2.05 12.06
CA GLU A 101 17.26 -0.73 11.62
C GLU A 101 15.96 -0.28 12.30
N LEU A 102 15.15 -1.21 12.80
CA LEU A 102 13.94 -0.87 13.56
C LEU A 102 14.28 -0.18 14.90
N THR A 103 15.43 -0.52 15.48
CA THR A 103 15.92 0.10 16.72
C THR A 103 16.28 1.56 16.52
N TYR A 104 16.85 1.95 15.36
CA TYR A 104 17.31 3.33 15.14
C TYR A 104 16.17 4.33 15.00
N TYR A 105 15.02 3.91 14.46
CA TYR A 105 13.81 4.75 14.40
C TYR A 105 13.05 4.79 15.73
N HIS A 106 13.16 3.76 16.57
CA HIS A 106 12.60 3.78 17.92
C HIS A 106 13.48 4.58 18.90
N SER A 107 14.80 4.53 18.76
CA SER A 107 15.74 5.23 19.65
C SER A 107 15.90 6.72 19.34
N SER A 108 15.53 7.18 18.13
CA SER A 108 15.57 8.62 17.79
C SER A 108 14.35 9.40 18.31
N MET A 109 13.47 8.78 19.08
CA MET A 109 12.26 9.39 19.66
C MET A 109 12.21 9.29 21.20
N GLU A 110 13.32 9.01 21.87
CA GLU A 110 13.38 9.11 23.33
C GLU A 110 13.84 10.51 23.77
N TRP A 111 12.84 11.32 24.13
CA TRP A 111 12.81 12.29 25.22
C TRP A 111 14.04 13.20 25.42
N VAL A 112 13.97 14.39 24.84
CA VAL A 112 14.52 15.58 25.51
C VAL A 112 13.59 15.92 26.68
N ALA A 113 13.81 15.28 27.82
CA ALA A 113 13.34 15.75 29.12
C ALA A 113 14.55 16.31 29.87
N VAL A 114 14.88 17.57 29.59
CA VAL A 114 15.82 18.33 30.43
C VAL A 114 15.05 18.69 31.71
N ARG A 115 15.50 18.16 32.85
CA ARG A 115 15.23 18.73 34.17
C ARG A 115 16.28 19.78 34.48
#